data_AF-A0A067STI9-F1
#
_entry.id   AF-A0A067STI9-F1
#
_cell.length_a   1.000
_cell.length_b   1.000
_cell.length_c   1.000
_cell.angle_alpha   90.00
_cell.angle_beta   90.00
_cell.angle_gamma   90.00
#
_symmetry.space_group_name_H-M   'P 1'
#
loop_
_entity.id
_entity.type
_entity.pdbx_description
1 polymer ?
#
loop_
_entity_poly.entity_id
_entity_poly.type
_entity_poly.pdbx_seq_one_letter_code
_entity_poly.pdbx_strand_id
1 'polypeptide(L)' 'MRVMFLPPYSPDYNPIELAFSSIKAFVRRERVLGREDLDQNTDDTYVYLHLFDAAFSISPEKALGYYHHCGYV' A
#
# COMPACT_ATOMS: atom_id res chain seq x y z
N MET A 1 -21.54 -11.59 3.34
CA MET A 1 -20.15 -11.50 2.83
C MET A 1 -20.17 -11.99 1.39
N ARG A 2 -19.74 -11.19 0.40
CA ARG A 2 -19.59 -11.63 -1.00
C ARG A 2 -18.09 -11.71 -1.29
N VAL A 3 -17.65 -12.85 -1.82
CA VAL A 3 -16.27 -13.05 -2.25
C VAL A 3 -16.23 -12.91 -3.77
N MET A 4 -15.18 -12.28 -4.31
CA MET A 4 -14.93 -12.22 -5.75
C MET A 4 -13.79 -13.15 -6.10
N PHE A 5 -13.97 -13.90 -7.19
CA PHE A 5 -12.90 -14.76 -7.71
C PHE A 5 -11.80 -13.89 -8.32
N LEU A 6 -10.55 -14.14 -7.92
CA LEU A 6 -9.36 -13.55 -8.51
C LEU A 6 -8.57 -14.70 -9.16
N PRO A 7 -8.34 -14.68 -10.50
CA PRO A 7 -7.54 -15.72 -11.14
C PRO A 7 -6.10 -15.72 -10.59
N PRO A 8 -5.42 -16.89 -10.58
CA PRO A 8 -4.02 -16.98 -10.17
C PRO A 8 -3.13 -16.01 -10.94
N TYR A 9 -2.11 -15.46 -10.27
CA TYR A 9 -1.12 -14.55 -10.87
C TYR A 9 -1.72 -13.36 -11.63
N SER A 10 -2.88 -12.85 -11.20
CA SER A 10 -3.52 -11.68 -11.80
C SER A 10 -3.46 -10.46 -10.88
N PRO A 11 -2.26 -9.92 -10.58
CA PRO A 11 -2.11 -8.77 -9.69
C PRO A 11 -2.78 -7.51 -10.27
N ASP A 12 -2.92 -7.43 -11.59
CA ASP A 12 -3.57 -6.31 -12.29
C ASP A 12 -5.06 -6.18 -11.93
N TYR A 13 -5.68 -7.25 -11.44
CA TYR A 13 -7.05 -7.24 -10.93
C TYR A 13 -7.12 -7.07 -9.41
N ASN A 14 -6.01 -6.78 -8.72
CA ASN A 14 -6.01 -6.62 -7.26
C ASN A 14 -5.63 -5.17 -6.85
N PRO A 15 -6.60 -4.34 -6.41
CA PRO A 15 -6.36 -2.93 -6.09
C PRO A 15 -5.33 -2.69 -4.99
N ILE A 16 -5.09 -3.68 -4.12
CA ILE A 16 -4.09 -3.58 -3.05
C ILE A 16 -2.67 -3.45 -3.60
N GLU A 17 -2.39 -3.98 -4.80
CA GLU A 17 -1.08 -3.89 -5.45
C GLU A 17 -0.74 -2.44 -5.80
N LEU A 18 -1.74 -1.67 -6.29
CA LEU A 18 -1.61 -0.24 -6.57
C LEU A 18 -1.45 0.59 -5.29
N ALA A 19 -2.17 0.21 -4.23
CA ALA A 19 -2.01 0.83 -2.91
C ALA A 19 -0.59 0.63 -2.37
N PHE A 20 -0.07 -0.61 -2.39
CA PHE A 20 1.31 -0.89 -1.98
C PHE A 20 2.35 -0.21 -2.88
N SER A 21 2.10 -0.11 -4.19
CA SER A 21 2.96 0.67 -5.09
C SER A 21 3.04 2.14 -4.65
N SER A 22 1.90 2.73 -4.28
CA SER A 22 1.80 4.12 -3.81
C SER A 22 2.48 4.33 -2.45
N ILE A 23 2.31 3.39 -1.51
CA ILE A 23 3.01 3.39 -0.21
C ILE A 23 4.52 3.34 -0.43
N LYS A 24 5.01 2.41 -1.26
CA LYS A 24 6.45 2.32 -1.59
C LYS A 24 6.96 3.61 -2.24
N ALA A 25 6.19 4.22 -3.13
CA ALA A 25 6.54 5.48 -3.76
C ALA A 25 6.61 6.64 -2.75
N PHE A 26 5.67 6.71 -1.80
CA PHE A 26 5.69 7.66 -0.70
C PHE A 26 6.97 7.51 0.14
N VAL A 27 7.23 6.30 0.63
CA VAL A 27 8.40 5.98 1.47
C VAL A 27 9.71 6.39 0.78
N ARG A 28 9.85 6.06 -0.51
CA ARG A 28 11.02 6.46 -1.32
C ARG A 28 11.16 7.96 -1.48
N ARG A 29 10.04 8.68 -1.65
CA ARG A 29 10.03 10.13 -1.84
C ARG A 29 10.41 10.86 -0.55
N GLU A 30 9.84 10.45 0.58
CA GLU A 30 10.11 11.05 1.89
C GLU A 30 11.44 10.57 2.49
N ARG A 31 12.06 9.52 1.93
CA ARG A 31 13.32 8.92 2.42
C ARG A 31 13.24 8.43 3.86
N VAL A 32 12.11 7.85 4.21
CA VAL A 32 11.83 7.24 5.53
C VAL A 32 11.89 5.72 5.42
N LEU A 33 11.92 5.00 6.56
CA LEU A 33 11.93 3.54 6.62
C LEU A 33 13.10 2.91 5.82
N GLY A 34 14.32 3.31 6.19
CA GLY A 34 15.56 2.73 5.68
C GLY A 34 15.75 1.28 6.10
N ARG A 35 16.81 0.62 5.62
CA ARG A 35 17.10 -0.77 6.01
C ARG A 35 17.50 -0.88 7.48
N GLU A 36 18.12 0.17 8.00
CA GLU A 36 18.48 0.38 9.39
C GLU A 36 17.26 0.39 10.33
N ASP A 37 16.09 0.79 9.82
CA ASP A 37 14.84 0.88 10.59
C ASP A 37 14.07 -0.46 10.63
N LEU A 38 14.55 -1.51 9.95
CA LEU A 38 13.84 -2.79 9.75
C LEU A 38 14.28 -3.90 10.73
N ASP A 39 14.67 -3.56 11.95
CA ASP A 39 14.94 -4.59 12.97
C ASP A 39 13.65 -5.26 13.44
N GLN A 40 13.41 -6.49 12.99
CA GLN A 40 12.22 -7.27 13.33
C GLN A 40 12.16 -7.70 14.81
N ASN A 41 13.24 -7.54 15.57
CA ASN A 41 13.27 -7.87 17.00
C ASN A 41 12.86 -6.68 17.88
N THR A 42 12.65 -5.51 17.28
CA THR A 42 12.37 -4.27 17.99
C THR A 42 10.99 -3.74 17.58
N ASP A 43 10.14 -3.47 18.57
CA ASP A 43 8.83 -2.85 18.37
C ASP A 43 9.01 -1.33 18.26
N ASP A 44 9.40 -0.85 17.07
CA ASP A 44 9.78 0.54 16.85
C ASP A 44 8.59 1.43 16.46
N THR A 45 8.25 2.38 17.33
CA THR A 45 7.21 3.39 17.09
C THR A 45 7.46 4.22 15.83
N TYR A 46 8.72 4.47 15.47
CA TYR A 46 9.09 5.18 14.25
C TYR A 46 8.56 4.46 13.01
N VAL A 47 8.68 3.13 12.97
CA VAL A 47 8.20 2.32 11.85
C VAL A 47 6.69 2.44 11.68
N TYR A 48 5.93 2.32 12.76
CA TYR A 48 4.47 2.44 12.70
C TYR A 48 4.01 3.80 12.24
N LEU A 49 4.56 4.89 12.80
CA LEU A 49 4.16 6.26 12.46
C LEU A 49 4.34 6.52 10.95
N HIS A 50 5.49 6.16 10.38
CA HIS A 50 5.77 6.40 8.98
C HIS A 50 5.00 5.46 8.03
N LEU A 51 4.72 4.23 8.44
CA LEU A 51 3.81 3.34 7.70
C LEU A 51 2.37 3.88 7.70
N PHE A 52 1.91 4.43 8.83
CA PHE A 52 0.60 5.09 8.92
C PHE A 52 0.55 6.31 8.01
N ASP A 53 1.53 7.21 8.05
CA ASP A 53 1.59 8.36 7.15
C ASP A 53 1.56 7.95 5.68
N ALA A 54 2.33 6.91 5.31
CA ALA A 54 2.35 6.40 3.96
C ALA A 54 1.00 5.79 3.54
N ALA A 55 0.35 5.02 4.42
CA ALA A 55 -0.96 4.44 4.16
C ALA A 55 -2.05 5.51 4.04
N PHE A 56 -2.07 6.49 4.94
CA PHE A 56 -3.03 7.60 4.94
C PHE A 56 -2.74 8.66 3.87
N SER A 57 -1.60 8.61 3.18
CA SER A 57 -1.34 9.41 1.97
C SER A 57 -2.18 9.01 0.75
N ILE A 58 -2.88 7.87 0.83
CA ILE A 58 -3.83 7.41 -0.18
C ILE A 58 -5.18 8.08 0.08
N SER A 59 -5.52 9.07 -0.75
CA SER A 59 -6.83 9.73 -0.67
C SER A 59 -7.95 8.84 -1.21
N PRO A 60 -9.23 9.13 -0.88
CA PRO A 60 -10.38 8.44 -1.44
C PRO A 60 -10.39 8.42 -2.98
N GLU A 61 -9.96 9.52 -3.61
CA GLU A 61 -9.91 9.64 -5.08
C GLU A 61 -8.88 8.68 -5.67
N LYS A 62 -7.71 8.54 -5.03
CA LYS A 62 -6.70 7.55 -5.43
C LYS A 62 -7.23 6.13 -5.26
N ALA A 63 -7.84 5.82 -4.11
CA ALA A 63 -8.41 4.52 -3.85
C ALA A 63 -9.45 4.15 -4.92
N LEU A 64 -10.36 5.07 -5.25
CA LEU A 64 -11.33 4.88 -6.34
C LEU A 64 -10.63 4.66 -7.69
N GLY A 65 -9.58 5.43 -8.00
CA GLY A 65 -8.76 5.24 -9.18
C GLY A 65 -8.13 3.84 -9.28
N TYR A 66 -7.76 3.22 -8.15
CA TYR A 66 -7.25 1.85 -8.13
C TYR A 66 -8.32 0.83 -8.51
N TYR A 67 -9.55 1.00 -8.01
CA TYR A 67 -10.67 0.13 -8.39
C TYR A 67 -11.06 0.29 -9.87
N HIS A 68 -11.05 1.52 -10.40
CA HIS A 68 -11.23 1.77 -11.84
C HIS A 68 -10.14 1.09 -12.68
N HIS A 69 -8.87 1.20 -12.27
CA HIS A 69 -7.76 0.56 -12.97
C HIS A 69 -7.93 -0.96 -13.05
N CYS A 70 -8.43 -1.59 -11.98
CA CYS A 70 -8.70 -3.03 -11.94
C CYS A 70 -10.04 -3.44 -12.59
N GLY A 71 -10.85 -2.49 -13.08
CA GLY A 71 -12.12 -2.78 -13.77
C GLY A 71 -13.30 -3.11 -12.85
N TYR A 72 -13.28 -2.68 -11.58
CA TYR A 72 -14.37 -2.91 -10.63
C TYR A 72 -15.44 -1.82 -10.58
N VAL A 73 -15.11 -0.64 -11.11
CA VAL A 73 -15.98 0.54 -11.24
C VAL A 73 -15.78 1.11 -12.64
#